data_AF-A0A1G4I5Q6-F1
#
_entry.id   AF-A0A1G4I5Q6-F1
#
_cell.length_a   1.000
_cell.length_b   1.000
_cell.length_c   1.000
_cell.angle_alpha   90.00
_cell.angle_beta   90.00
_cell.angle_gamma   90.00
#
_symmetry.space_group_name_H-M   'P 1'
#
loop_
_entity.id
_entity.type
_entity.pdbx_description
1 polymer ?
#
loop_
_entity_poly.entity_id
_entity_poly.type
_entity_poly.pdbx_seq_one_letter_code
_entity_poly.pdbx_strand_id
1 'polypeptide(L)'
;MLCICGVALGSSSAECFTGGVAINWAADATQVLPQVQAKCPKRAAPPLTAANVDTAITSFGTRVRHVPDGTDTHHFLGKQNTGTCSGVTGQLCVVYDTFYAGNTTEGHLAIPWIGQLSTAAAKLRDHEAAVADIKDATVALKQLQAMAWTIYSIPDTAEAPAHKVTPKEQLQKTQRTRDQHKETKTKCKNTGKCK
;
A
#
# COMPACT_ATOMS: atom_id res chain seq x y z
N MET A 1 -7.70 16.59 -8.80
CA MET A 1 -8.42 17.55 -7.92
C MET A 1 -8.92 18.76 -8.67
N LEU A 2 -8.12 19.41 -9.53
CA LEU A 2 -8.58 20.57 -10.32
C LEU A 2 -9.88 20.29 -11.09
N CYS A 3 -9.98 19.21 -11.88
CA CYS A 3 -11.18 18.95 -12.67
C CYS A 3 -12.43 18.60 -11.83
N ILE A 4 -12.25 18.18 -10.58
CA ILE A 4 -13.35 17.74 -9.69
C ILE A 4 -13.86 18.92 -8.85
N CYS A 5 -12.99 19.87 -8.51
CA CYS A 5 -13.27 20.93 -7.54
C CYS A 5 -13.10 22.34 -8.08
N GLY A 6 -12.47 22.46 -9.23
CA GLY A 6 -12.29 23.70 -9.95
C GLY A 6 -13.49 24.00 -10.83
N VAL A 7 -13.99 25.22 -10.76
CA VAL A 7 -15.12 25.69 -11.55
C VAL A 7 -14.64 26.72 -12.56
N ALA A 8 -15.15 26.68 -13.79
CA ALA A 8 -14.79 27.67 -14.81
C ALA A 8 -15.09 29.11 -14.35
N LEU A 9 -14.34 30.09 -14.85
CA LEU A 9 -14.60 31.51 -14.57
C LEU A 9 -16.07 31.88 -14.85
N GLY A 10 -16.67 32.67 -13.97
CA GLY A 10 -18.08 33.08 -14.07
C GLY A 10 -19.10 32.02 -13.63
N SER A 11 -18.65 30.83 -13.22
CA SER A 11 -19.51 29.78 -12.66
C SER A 11 -19.35 29.67 -11.14
N SER A 12 -20.40 29.20 -10.46
CA SER A 12 -20.41 29.02 -8.99
C SER A 12 -20.77 27.58 -8.62
N SER A 13 -19.99 26.96 -7.75
CA SER A 13 -20.22 25.58 -7.32
C SER A 13 -19.98 25.40 -5.82
N ALA A 14 -20.76 24.53 -5.20
CA ALA A 14 -20.56 24.04 -3.84
C ALA A 14 -20.22 22.53 -3.82
N GLU A 15 -19.82 21.97 -4.96
CA GLU A 15 -19.75 20.51 -5.17
C GLU A 15 -18.56 19.84 -4.49
N CYS A 16 -17.43 20.55 -4.35
CA CYS A 16 -16.32 20.09 -3.52
C CYS A 16 -16.24 20.80 -2.16
N PHE A 17 -16.53 22.10 -2.14
CA PHE A 17 -16.55 22.93 -0.94
C PHE A 17 -17.34 24.22 -1.23
N THR A 18 -17.81 24.88 -0.18
CA THR A 18 -18.53 26.15 -0.29
C THR A 18 -17.65 27.22 -0.94
N GLY A 19 -18.12 27.80 -2.05
CA GLY A 19 -17.51 28.94 -2.73
C GLY A 19 -16.73 28.64 -4.02
N GLY A 20 -16.45 27.36 -4.34
CA GLY A 20 -15.71 26.96 -5.55
C GLY A 20 -14.28 27.55 -5.66
N VAL A 21 -13.40 26.94 -6.45
CA VAL A 21 -12.14 27.59 -6.87
C VAL A 21 -12.26 27.88 -8.35
N ALA A 22 -12.27 29.17 -8.70
CA ALA A 22 -12.41 29.58 -10.08
C ALA A 22 -11.12 29.30 -10.85
N ILE A 23 -11.24 28.57 -11.97
CA ILE A 23 -10.13 28.17 -12.82
C ILE A 23 -10.30 28.84 -14.18
N ASN A 24 -9.26 29.55 -14.61
CA ASN A 24 -9.14 29.95 -16.00
C ASN A 24 -8.51 28.79 -16.80
N TRP A 25 -9.35 27.97 -17.42
CA TRP A 25 -8.90 26.84 -18.23
C TRP A 25 -8.16 27.26 -19.51
N ALA A 26 -8.28 28.52 -19.94
CA ALA A 26 -7.52 29.07 -21.07
C ALA A 26 -6.12 29.58 -20.65
N ALA A 27 -5.84 29.67 -19.35
CA ALA A 27 -4.55 30.03 -18.80
C ALA A 27 -3.93 28.83 -18.07
N ASP A 28 -2.80 29.07 -17.40
CA ASP A 28 -2.19 28.05 -16.55
C ASP A 28 -3.08 27.73 -15.33
N ALA A 29 -3.87 26.66 -15.48
CA ALA A 29 -4.74 26.13 -14.43
C ALA A 29 -3.98 25.66 -13.18
N THR A 30 -2.65 25.54 -13.22
CA THR A 30 -1.88 25.09 -12.06
C THR A 30 -1.72 26.16 -10.99
N GLN A 31 -1.90 27.44 -11.33
CA GLN A 31 -1.76 28.55 -10.37
C GLN A 31 -2.73 28.48 -9.20
N VAL A 32 -3.87 27.80 -9.37
CA VAL A 32 -4.88 27.63 -8.31
C VAL A 32 -4.72 26.34 -7.51
N LEU A 33 -3.72 25.49 -7.81
CA LEU A 33 -3.44 24.27 -7.03
C LEU A 33 -3.34 24.54 -5.52
N PRO A 34 -2.59 25.56 -5.05
CA PRO A 34 -2.48 25.83 -3.61
C PRO A 34 -3.84 26.13 -2.96
N GLN A 35 -4.74 26.81 -3.68
CA GLN A 35 -6.09 27.11 -3.19
C GLN A 35 -6.92 25.84 -3.05
N VAL A 36 -6.88 24.95 -4.06
CA VAL A 36 -7.57 23.67 -4.01
C VAL A 36 -7.00 22.76 -2.91
N GLN A 37 -5.68 22.74 -2.74
CA GLN A 37 -5.02 21.98 -1.67
C GLN A 37 -5.38 22.50 -0.28
N ALA A 38 -5.47 23.82 -0.09
CA ALA A 38 -5.86 24.43 1.18
C ALA A 38 -7.29 24.07 1.61
N LYS A 39 -8.16 23.71 0.66
CA LYS A 39 -9.53 23.24 0.92
C LYS A 39 -9.61 21.75 1.27
N CYS A 40 -8.54 20.99 1.04
CA CYS A 40 -8.49 19.59 1.43
C CYS A 40 -8.43 19.50 2.97
N PRO A 41 -9.40 18.84 3.63
CA PRO A 41 -9.37 18.71 5.08
C PRO A 41 -8.12 17.95 5.49
N LYS A 42 -7.30 18.55 6.36
CA LYS A 42 -6.16 17.88 7.00
C LYS A 42 -6.68 16.80 7.94
N ARG A 43 -6.93 15.60 7.43
CA ARG A 43 -7.13 14.42 8.26
C ARG A 43 -5.78 13.99 8.84
N ALA A 44 -5.81 13.37 10.02
CA ALA A 44 -4.63 12.72 10.57
C ALA A 44 -4.09 11.76 9.50
N ALA A 45 -2.84 11.99 9.07
CA ALA A 45 -2.23 11.15 8.06
C ALA A 45 -1.99 9.78 8.71
N PRO A 46 -2.63 8.70 8.21
CA PRO A 46 -2.33 7.37 8.71
C PRO A 46 -0.84 7.08 8.44
N PRO A 47 -0.23 6.14 9.19
CA PRO A 47 1.14 5.70 8.92
C PRO A 47 1.30 5.33 7.45
N LEU A 48 2.42 5.72 6.83
CA LEU A 48 2.70 5.36 5.45
C LEU A 48 3.10 3.87 5.41
N THR A 49 2.11 3.01 5.17
CA THR A 49 2.28 1.56 5.05
C THR A 49 1.76 1.08 3.71
N ALA A 50 2.24 -0.08 3.26
CA ALA A 50 1.74 -0.72 2.03
C ALA A 50 0.22 -0.90 2.09
N ALA A 51 -0.30 -1.40 3.22
CA ALA A 51 -1.72 -1.64 3.43
C ALA A 51 -2.58 -0.37 3.32
N ASN A 52 -2.09 0.77 3.84
CA ASN A 52 -2.82 2.03 3.76
C ASN A 52 -2.85 2.59 2.33
N VAL A 53 -1.76 2.43 1.57
CA VAL A 53 -1.71 2.82 0.16
C VAL A 53 -2.66 1.94 -0.67
N ASP A 54 -2.64 0.62 -0.49
CA ASP A 54 -3.54 -0.31 -1.19
C ASP A 54 -5.01 -0.04 -0.87
N THR A 55 -5.31 0.30 0.39
CA THR A 55 -6.65 0.70 0.82
C THR A 55 -7.09 1.98 0.12
N ALA A 56 -6.19 2.96 -0.04
CA ALA A 56 -6.49 4.20 -0.74
C ALA A 56 -6.72 3.98 -2.24
N ILE A 57 -5.92 3.13 -2.89
CA ILE A 57 -6.10 2.72 -4.29
C ILE A 57 -7.47 2.06 -4.48
N THR A 58 -7.80 1.07 -3.64
CA THR A 58 -9.09 0.38 -3.69
C THR A 58 -10.25 1.35 -3.44
N SER A 59 -10.11 2.24 -2.46
CA SER A 59 -11.12 3.27 -2.16
C SER A 59 -11.32 4.27 -3.28
N PHE A 60 -10.27 4.55 -4.07
CA PHE A 60 -10.40 5.33 -5.28
C PHE A 60 -11.16 4.55 -6.35
N GLY A 61 -10.80 3.28 -6.59
CA GLY A 61 -11.44 2.43 -7.58
C GLY A 61 -12.95 2.31 -7.37
N THR A 62 -13.41 2.17 -6.12
CA THR A 62 -14.85 2.11 -5.79
C THR A 62 -15.59 3.44 -5.99
N ARG A 63 -14.87 4.56 -6.08
CA ARG A 63 -15.45 5.90 -6.32
C ARG A 63 -15.48 6.25 -7.80
N VAL A 64 -14.76 5.54 -8.66
CA VAL A 64 -14.90 5.67 -10.10
C VAL A 64 -16.27 5.10 -10.48
N ARG A 65 -17.17 6.00 -10.86
CA ARG A 65 -18.52 5.65 -11.29
C ARG A 65 -18.52 5.33 -12.77
N HIS A 66 -19.51 4.56 -13.20
CA HIS A 66 -19.74 4.32 -14.61
C HIS A 66 -21.19 4.66 -14.99
N VAL A 67 -21.38 5.14 -16.21
CA VAL A 67 -22.69 5.37 -16.82
C VAL A 67 -22.64 4.83 -18.26
N PRO A 68 -23.58 3.96 -18.66
CA PRO A 68 -23.70 3.55 -20.06
C PRO A 68 -24.06 4.73 -20.96
N ASP A 69 -23.46 4.80 -22.15
CA ASP A 69 -23.84 5.71 -23.22
C ASP A 69 -23.81 4.97 -24.57
N GLY A 70 -24.98 4.60 -25.07
CA GLY A 70 -25.10 3.76 -26.26
C GLY A 70 -24.36 2.42 -26.11
N THR A 71 -23.37 2.18 -26.96
CA THR A 71 -22.51 0.99 -26.93
C THR A 71 -21.29 1.13 -26.01
N ASP A 72 -21.04 2.34 -25.50
CA ASP A 72 -19.89 2.66 -24.68
C ASP A 72 -20.27 2.79 -23.20
N THR A 73 -19.26 2.79 -22.33
CA THR A 73 -19.44 3.01 -20.90
C THR A 73 -18.45 4.06 -20.42
N HIS A 74 -18.98 5.20 -19.98
CA HIS A 74 -18.17 6.28 -19.44
C HIS A 74 -17.80 5.98 -17.99
N HIS A 75 -16.53 6.14 -17.65
CA HIS A 75 -15.94 5.95 -16.34
C HIS A 75 -15.41 7.28 -15.82
N PHE A 76 -15.89 7.73 -14.67
CA PHE A 76 -15.57 9.08 -14.19
C PHE A 76 -15.53 9.16 -12.67
N LEU A 77 -14.75 10.13 -12.18
CA LEU A 77 -14.74 10.54 -10.77
C LEU A 77 -15.23 11.98 -10.67
N GLY A 78 -16.10 12.25 -9.70
CA GLY A 78 -16.73 13.57 -9.54
C GLY A 78 -18.12 13.61 -10.15
N LYS A 79 -18.75 14.78 -10.18
CA LYS A 79 -20.14 14.94 -10.60
C LYS A 79 -20.20 15.22 -12.10
N GLN A 80 -21.05 14.50 -12.79
CA GLN A 80 -21.37 14.76 -14.19
C GLN A 80 -22.87 14.97 -14.36
N ASN A 81 -23.23 15.72 -15.39
CA ASN A 81 -24.57 15.77 -15.95
C ASN A 81 -24.44 15.40 -17.43
N THR A 82 -25.30 14.49 -17.90
CA THR A 82 -25.39 14.06 -19.31
C THR A 82 -24.05 13.63 -19.93
N GLY A 83 -23.19 12.91 -19.19
CA GLY A 83 -21.96 12.33 -19.74
C GLY A 83 -20.79 13.31 -19.96
N THR A 84 -20.88 14.56 -19.47
CA THR A 84 -19.87 15.59 -19.76
C THR A 84 -19.17 16.13 -18.51
N CYS A 85 -17.87 16.40 -18.65
CA CYS A 85 -17.01 17.03 -17.63
C CYS A 85 -16.46 18.37 -18.14
N SER A 86 -17.33 19.36 -18.31
CA SER A 86 -16.98 20.66 -18.92
C SER A 86 -16.35 21.66 -17.94
N GLY A 87 -16.35 21.37 -16.64
CA GLY A 87 -15.85 22.30 -15.62
C GLY A 87 -16.87 23.38 -15.18
N VAL A 88 -18.13 23.30 -15.65
CA VAL A 88 -19.23 24.12 -15.12
C VAL A 88 -19.96 23.40 -13.98
N THR A 89 -20.82 24.13 -13.26
CA THR A 89 -21.63 23.58 -12.17
C THR A 89 -22.44 22.37 -12.62
N GLY A 90 -22.32 21.25 -11.90
CA GLY A 90 -22.94 19.98 -12.25
C GLY A 90 -22.09 19.06 -13.13
N GLN A 91 -20.94 19.54 -13.63
CA GLN A 91 -20.07 18.84 -14.58
C GLN A 91 -18.59 18.92 -14.15
N LEU A 92 -18.34 18.84 -12.84
CA LEU A 92 -17.01 18.81 -12.25
C LEU A 92 -16.53 17.36 -12.03
N CYS A 93 -15.84 16.81 -13.02
CA CYS A 93 -15.37 15.44 -13.02
C CYS A 93 -14.07 15.22 -13.80
N VAL A 94 -13.48 14.03 -13.63
CA VAL A 94 -12.38 13.49 -14.43
C VAL A 94 -12.89 12.25 -15.15
N VAL A 95 -12.65 12.17 -16.45
CA VAL A 95 -12.99 11.03 -17.31
C VAL A 95 -11.81 10.07 -17.39
N TYR A 96 -12.09 8.77 -17.29
CA TYR A 96 -11.11 7.67 -17.26
C TYR A 96 -11.39 6.58 -18.33
N ASP A 97 -12.30 6.83 -19.27
CA ASP A 97 -12.79 5.85 -20.26
C ASP A 97 -11.67 5.06 -20.94
N THR A 98 -10.58 5.74 -21.33
CA THR A 98 -9.45 5.15 -22.04
C THR A 98 -8.75 4.03 -21.24
N PHE A 99 -8.78 4.10 -19.91
CA PHE A 99 -8.16 3.09 -19.02
C PHE A 99 -9.11 1.92 -18.73
N TYR A 100 -10.36 2.00 -19.17
CA TYR A 100 -11.37 0.95 -19.05
C TYR A 100 -11.78 0.37 -20.41
N ALA A 101 -11.30 0.96 -21.52
CA ALA A 101 -11.59 0.50 -22.86
C ALA A 101 -10.99 -0.89 -23.15
N GLY A 102 -11.67 -1.68 -23.98
CA GLY A 102 -11.09 -2.89 -24.57
C GLY A 102 -10.91 -4.09 -23.64
N ASN A 103 -11.75 -4.27 -22.61
CA ASN A 103 -11.71 -5.41 -21.68
C ASN A 103 -10.38 -5.55 -20.90
N THR A 104 -9.71 -4.45 -20.60
CA THR A 104 -8.54 -4.48 -19.71
C THR A 104 -9.00 -4.91 -18.32
N THR A 105 -8.52 -6.04 -17.82
CA THR A 105 -8.81 -6.53 -16.46
C THR A 105 -8.27 -5.60 -15.37
N GLU A 106 -7.43 -4.63 -15.75
CA GLU A 106 -6.74 -3.69 -14.86
C GLU A 106 -7.63 -2.51 -14.42
N GLY A 107 -8.52 -2.01 -15.29
CA GLY A 107 -9.44 -0.90 -14.99
C GLY A 107 -8.72 0.30 -14.35
N HIS A 108 -9.14 0.70 -13.15
CA HIS A 108 -8.49 1.80 -12.42
C HIS A 108 -6.98 1.61 -12.17
N LEU A 109 -6.48 0.37 -12.16
CA LEU A 109 -5.06 0.09 -11.96
C LEU A 109 -4.22 0.50 -13.17
N ALA A 110 -4.83 0.60 -14.36
CA ALA A 110 -4.16 1.07 -15.57
C ALA A 110 -3.94 2.60 -15.57
N ILE A 111 -4.54 3.33 -14.63
CA ILE A 111 -4.35 4.79 -14.52
C ILE A 111 -2.91 5.08 -14.08
N PRO A 112 -2.12 5.89 -14.81
CA PRO A 112 -0.68 6.01 -14.56
C PRO A 112 -0.29 6.39 -13.14
N TRP A 113 -1.00 7.34 -12.52
CA TRP A 113 -0.71 7.76 -11.15
C TRP A 113 -1.12 6.70 -10.12
N ILE A 114 -2.10 5.84 -10.41
CA ILE A 114 -2.42 4.66 -9.59
C ILE A 114 -1.29 3.63 -9.70
N GLY A 115 -0.78 3.35 -10.91
CA GLY A 115 0.35 2.44 -11.10
C GLY A 115 1.60 2.86 -10.33
N GLN A 116 1.86 4.17 -10.22
CA GLN A 116 2.94 4.69 -9.37
C GLN A 116 2.68 4.43 -7.88
N LEU A 117 1.44 4.58 -7.40
CA LEU A 117 1.07 4.26 -6.02
C LEU A 117 1.18 2.75 -5.74
N SER A 118 0.78 1.89 -6.67
CA SER A 118 0.96 0.43 -6.56
C SER A 118 2.44 0.07 -6.46
N THR A 119 3.29 0.72 -7.26
CA THR A 119 4.75 0.55 -7.18
C THR A 119 5.29 1.00 -5.81
N ALA A 120 4.80 2.12 -5.29
CA ALA A 120 5.18 2.60 -3.96
C ALA A 120 4.74 1.63 -2.85
N ALA A 121 3.52 1.07 -2.94
CA ALA A 121 3.02 0.06 -2.00
C ALA A 121 3.87 -1.21 -2.00
N ALA A 122 4.34 -1.67 -3.17
CA ALA A 122 5.27 -2.80 -3.27
C ALA A 122 6.59 -2.51 -2.54
N LYS A 123 7.21 -1.34 -2.76
CA LYS A 123 8.43 -0.94 -2.07
C LYS A 123 8.25 -0.81 -0.55
N LEU A 124 7.10 -0.31 -0.11
CA LEU A 124 6.77 -0.23 1.32
C LEU A 124 6.67 -1.63 1.94
N ARG A 125 6.08 -2.60 1.22
CA ARG A 125 5.96 -3.99 1.68
C ARG A 125 7.34 -4.65 1.85
N ASP A 126 8.25 -4.43 0.89
CA ASP A 126 9.62 -4.95 0.99
C ASP A 126 10.36 -4.33 2.19
N HIS A 127 10.20 -3.02 2.40
CA HIS A 127 10.77 -2.33 3.54
C HIS A 127 10.20 -2.82 4.88
N GLU A 128 8.88 -2.99 4.97
CA GLU A 128 8.21 -3.51 6.17
C GLU A 128 8.70 -4.92 6.52
N ALA A 129 8.89 -5.79 5.52
CA ALA A 129 9.46 -7.12 5.72
C ALA A 129 10.90 -7.06 6.23
N ALA A 130 11.76 -6.23 5.63
CA ALA A 130 13.15 -6.07 6.07
C ALA A 130 13.24 -5.53 7.53
N VAL A 131 12.35 -4.63 7.91
CA VAL A 131 12.27 -4.13 9.30
C VAL A 131 11.85 -5.23 10.28
N ALA A 132 10.95 -6.14 9.88
CA ALA A 132 10.58 -7.28 10.70
C ALA A 132 11.78 -8.22 10.91
N ASP A 133 12.51 -8.57 9.84
CA ASP A 133 13.70 -9.42 9.91
C ASP A 133 14.79 -8.84 10.84
N ILE A 134 15.03 -7.53 10.77
CA ILE A 134 15.99 -6.83 11.64
C ILE A 134 15.55 -6.90 13.11
N LYS A 135 14.25 -6.73 13.39
CA LYS A 135 13.73 -6.83 14.76
C LYS A 135 13.94 -8.23 15.32
N ASP A 136 13.65 -9.27 14.54
CA ASP A 136 13.82 -10.66 14.96
C ASP A 136 15.30 -11.00 15.20
N ALA A 137 16.19 -10.55 14.31
CA ALA A 137 17.63 -10.71 14.49
C ALA A 137 18.14 -9.98 15.75
N THR A 138 17.63 -8.78 16.02
CA THR A 138 17.99 -8.00 17.22
C THR A 138 17.54 -8.72 18.49
N VAL A 139 16.35 -9.34 18.50
CA VAL A 139 15.87 -10.15 19.63
C VAL A 139 16.80 -11.35 19.86
N ALA A 140 17.16 -12.07 18.80
CA ALA A 140 18.08 -13.21 18.89
C ALA A 140 19.46 -12.80 19.42
N LEU A 141 20.02 -11.67 18.96
CA LEU A 141 21.29 -11.14 19.46
C LEU A 141 21.23 -10.80 20.96
N LYS A 142 20.15 -10.16 21.42
CA LYS A 142 19.96 -9.86 22.84
C LYS A 142 19.88 -11.13 23.69
N GLN A 143 19.22 -12.17 23.19
CA GLN A 143 19.17 -13.47 23.87
C GLN A 143 20.55 -14.12 23.96
N LEU A 144 21.33 -14.11 22.88
CA LEU A 144 22.70 -14.61 22.87
C LEU A 144 23.60 -13.85 23.86
N GLN A 145 23.48 -12.52 23.90
CA GLN A 145 24.22 -11.69 24.85
C GLN A 145 23.86 -12.03 26.30
N ALA A 146 22.56 -12.21 26.60
CA ALA A 146 22.12 -12.58 27.94
C ALA A 146 22.68 -13.95 28.36
N MET A 147 22.64 -14.95 27.48
CA MET A 147 23.22 -16.28 27.75
C MET A 147 24.73 -16.22 27.97
N ALA A 148 25.45 -15.43 27.17
CA ALA A 148 26.90 -15.24 27.34
C ALA A 148 27.22 -14.61 28.71
N TRP A 149 26.46 -13.61 29.13
CA TRP A 149 26.62 -13.00 30.45
C TRP A 149 26.33 -14.00 31.58
N THR A 150 25.31 -14.83 31.45
CA THR A 150 25.00 -15.88 32.42
C THR A 150 26.15 -16.86 32.58
N ILE A 151 26.77 -17.32 31.49
CA ILE A 151 27.92 -18.25 31.53
C ILE A 151 29.13 -17.57 32.18
N TYR A 152 29.41 -16.32 31.81
CA TYR A 152 30.55 -15.56 32.37
C TYR A 152 30.42 -15.28 33.88
N SER A 153 29.19 -15.15 34.38
CA SER A 153 28.92 -14.80 35.78
C SER A 153 28.98 -15.98 36.75
N ILE A 154 29.32 -17.19 36.28
CA ILE A 154 29.44 -18.39 37.13
C ILE A 154 30.77 -18.29 37.89
N PRO A 155 30.77 -18.27 39.23
CA PRO A 155 32.01 -18.21 40.02
C PRO A 155 32.81 -19.53 39.91
N ASP A 156 34.14 -19.42 39.75
CA ASP A 156 35.08 -20.56 39.60
C ASP A 156 35.05 -21.58 40.74
N THR A 157 34.48 -21.23 41.89
CA THR A 157 34.36 -22.12 43.06
C THR A 157 33.14 -23.05 43.01
N ALA A 158 32.26 -22.91 42.01
CA ALA A 158 31.18 -23.86 41.77
C ALA A 158 31.64 -24.89 40.73
N GLU A 159 32.41 -25.90 41.16
CA GLU A 159 32.51 -27.16 40.43
C GLU A 159 31.10 -27.79 40.38
N ALA A 160 30.32 -27.40 39.37
CA ALA A 160 29.14 -28.16 38.99
C ALA A 160 29.62 -29.55 38.53
N PRO A 161 28.99 -30.65 39.01
CA PRO A 161 29.32 -31.97 38.49
C PRO A 161 29.14 -31.94 36.98
N ALA A 162 30.20 -32.29 36.25
CA ALA A 162 30.28 -32.20 34.80
C ALA A 162 29.02 -32.76 34.12
N HIS A 163 28.08 -31.87 33.77
CA HIS A 163 27.07 -32.18 32.79
C HIS A 163 27.77 -32.09 31.44
N LYS A 164 28.14 -33.27 30.92
CA LYS A 164 28.58 -33.45 29.54
C LYS A 164 27.45 -33.01 28.61
N VAL A 165 27.39 -31.73 28.28
CA VAL A 165 26.69 -31.27 27.09
C VAL A 165 27.76 -30.82 26.12
N THR A 166 28.29 -31.78 25.37
CA THR A 166 29.25 -31.52 24.30
C THR A 166 28.55 -30.67 23.22
N PRO A 167 29.05 -29.46 22.88
CA PRO A 167 28.41 -28.56 21.90
C PRO A 167 28.13 -29.17 20.52
N LYS A 168 28.76 -30.30 20.19
CA LYS A 168 28.53 -31.06 18.94
C LYS A 168 27.14 -31.70 18.85
N GLU A 169 26.47 -32.00 19.97
CA GLU A 169 25.20 -32.74 19.95
C GLU A 169 23.98 -31.83 19.68
N GLN A 170 24.02 -30.57 20.13
CA GLN A 170 23.01 -29.58 19.79
C GLN A 170 23.10 -29.12 18.32
N LEU A 171 24.31 -29.00 17.76
CA LEU A 171 24.49 -28.69 16.35
C LEU A 171 23.94 -29.81 15.45
N GLN A 172 24.12 -31.08 15.83
CA GLN A 172 23.56 -32.22 15.09
C GLN A 172 22.04 -32.34 15.22
N LYS A 173 21.45 -32.03 16.38
CA LYS A 173 19.99 -31.99 16.55
C LYS A 173 19.37 -30.90 15.69
N THR A 174 19.91 -29.69 15.68
CA THR A 174 19.38 -28.58 14.88
C THR A 174 19.54 -28.82 13.39
N GLN A 175 20.62 -29.47 12.95
CA GLN A 175 20.81 -29.87 11.55
C GLN A 175 19.80 -30.95 11.13
N ARG A 176 19.59 -32.00 11.95
CA ARG A 176 18.59 -33.05 11.68
C ARG A 176 17.16 -32.51 11.60
N THR A 177 16.80 -31.55 12.46
CA THR A 177 15.47 -30.91 12.42
C THR A 177 15.28 -30.06 11.16
N ARG A 178 16.33 -29.36 10.71
CA ARG A 178 16.30 -28.58 9.46
C ARG A 178 16.18 -29.48 8.23
N ASP A 179 16.87 -30.61 8.20
CA ASP A 179 16.82 -31.58 7.10
C ASP A 179 15.47 -32.32 7.04
N GLN A 180 14.89 -32.69 8.18
CA GLN A 180 13.53 -33.26 8.25
C GLN A 180 12.46 -32.27 7.75
N HIS A 181 12.58 -30.98 8.06
CA HIS A 181 11.64 -29.97 7.57
C HIS A 181 11.74 -29.76 6.04
N LYS A 182 12.95 -29.97 5.49
CA LYS A 182 13.21 -29.88 4.05
C LYS A 182 12.67 -31.09 3.29
N GLU A 183 12.82 -32.30 3.84
CA GLU A 183 12.25 -33.53 3.27
C GLU A 183 10.71 -33.50 3.30
N THR A 184 10.11 -33.06 4.40
CA THR A 184 8.64 -33.00 4.55
C THR A 184 8.02 -31.98 3.58
N LYS A 185 8.69 -30.84 3.34
CA LYS A 185 8.27 -29.84 2.34
C LYS A 185 8.34 -30.37 0.90
N THR A 186 9.36 -31.18 0.59
CA THR A 186 9.54 -31.77 -0.74
C THR A 186 8.52 -32.90 -0.99
N LYS A 187 8.18 -33.67 0.04
CA LYS A 187 7.16 -34.74 -0.03
C LYS A 187 5.73 -34.20 -0.12
N CYS A 188 5.41 -33.09 0.56
CA CYS A 188 4.10 -32.43 0.44
C CYS A 188 3.88 -31.84 -0.96
N LYS A 189 4.93 -31.27 -1.56
CA LYS A 189 4.88 -30.69 -2.92
C LYS A 189 4.69 -31.74 -4.03
N ASN A 190 5.21 -32.96 -3.83
CA ASN A 190 5.10 -34.05 -4.81
C ASN A 190 3.84 -34.92 -4.65
N THR A 191 3.09 -34.78 -3.56
CA THR A 191 1.88 -35.62 -3.30
C THR A 191 0.56 -34.84 -3.34
N GLY A 192 0.58 -33.53 -3.62
CA GLY A 192 -0.63 -32.72 -3.84
C GLY A 192 -1.57 -32.62 -2.62
N LYS A 193 -1.09 -32.90 -1.42
CA LYS A 193 -1.90 -32.93 -0.17
C LYS A 193 -1.70 -31.73 0.75
N CYS A 194 -1.09 -30.64 0.28
CA CYS A 194 -1.06 -29.41 1.04
C CYS A 194 -2.37 -28.66 0.76
N LYS A 195 -3.30 -28.66 1.73
CA LYS A 195 -4.51 -27.84 1.70
C LYS A 195 -4.19 -26.39 2.07
#